data_AF-L9YQR1-F1
#
_entry.id   AF-L9YQR1-F1
#
_cell.length_a   1.000
_cell.length_b   1.000
_cell.length_c   1.000
_cell.angle_alpha   90.00
_cell.angle_beta   90.00
_cell.angle_gamma   90.00
#
_symmetry.space_group_name_H-M   'P 1'
#
loop_
_entity.id
_entity.type
_entity.pdbx_description
1 polymer ?
#
loop_
_entity_poly.entity_id
_entity_poly.type
_entity_poly.pdbx_seq_one_letter_code
_entity_poly.pdbx_strand_id
1 'polypeptide(L)'
;MEIVDALNEATPEHLRDAASYAEALAEHKEREARLKEEADDANVEECPDSLPDDVPAKATITIKEINDNRYYYWQWRDGDTVRSKYKGPVNPDD
;
A
#
# COMPACT_ATOMS: atom_id res chain seq x y z
N MET A 1 1.03 5.80 26.44
CA MET A 1 1.30 7.25 26.51
C MET A 1 2.81 7.43 26.70
N GLU A 2 3.60 7.01 25.71
CA GLU A 2 5.08 7.02 25.84
C GLU A 2 5.74 8.15 25.04
N ILE A 3 5.17 8.52 23.88
CA ILE A 3 5.73 9.60 23.04
C ILE A 3 5.68 10.96 23.75
N VAL A 4 4.62 11.25 24.51
CA VAL A 4 4.46 12.54 25.21
C VAL A 4 5.50 12.71 26.31
N ASP A 5 5.85 11.63 27.00
CA ASP A 5 6.85 11.64 28.07
C ASP A 5 8.25 11.89 27.48
N ALA A 6 8.59 11.16 26.42
CA ALA A 6 9.83 11.36 25.67
C ALA A 6 9.98 12.78 25.08
N LEU A 7 8.88 13.40 24.65
CA LEU A 7 8.91 14.79 24.17
C LEU A 7 9.11 15.79 25.32
N ASN A 8 8.59 15.53 26.51
CA ASN A 8 8.82 16.40 27.67
C ASN A 8 10.27 16.38 28.16
N GLU A 9 10.96 15.24 28.04
CA GLU A 9 12.37 15.09 28.42
C GLU A 9 13.34 15.54 27.31
N ALA A 10 12.85 15.75 26.09
CA ALA A 10 13.66 16.13 24.94
C ALA A 10 14.11 17.60 24.99
N THR A 11 15.26 17.86 24.38
CA THR A 11 15.78 19.22 24.22
C THR A 11 14.97 19.99 23.16
N PRO A 12 14.98 21.34 23.19
CA PRO A 12 14.27 22.16 22.22
C PRO A 12 14.65 21.87 20.76
N GLU A 13 15.89 21.48 20.51
CA GLU A 13 16.36 21.08 19.18
C GLU A 13 15.76 19.76 18.74
N HIS A 14 15.76 18.72 19.59
CA HIS A 14 15.10 17.45 19.29
C HIS A 14 13.59 17.59 19.09
N LEU A 15 12.95 18.50 19.82
CA LEU A 15 11.53 18.82 19.62
C LEU A 15 11.26 19.45 18.25
N ARG A 16 12.16 20.30 17.75
CA ARG A 16 12.05 20.88 16.40
C ARG A 16 12.26 19.83 15.32
N ASP A 17 13.25 18.95 15.51
CA ASP A 17 13.52 17.85 14.58
C ASP A 17 12.33 16.88 14.51
N ALA A 18 11.79 16.50 15.67
CA ALA A 18 10.60 15.67 15.76
C ALA A 18 9.37 16.33 15.10
N ALA A 19 9.20 17.64 15.25
CA ALA A 19 8.12 18.38 14.58
C ALA A 19 8.28 18.36 13.05
N SER A 20 9.48 18.63 12.53
CA SER A 20 9.76 18.56 11.08
C SER A 20 9.55 17.15 10.52
N TYR A 21 10.01 16.13 11.24
CA TYR A 21 9.81 14.74 10.84
C TYR A 21 8.34 14.33 10.89
N ALA A 22 7.60 14.76 11.94
CA ALA A 22 6.18 14.49 12.06
C ALA A 22 5.36 15.14 10.93
N GLU A 23 5.73 16.37 10.52
CA GLU A 23 5.11 17.06 9.38
C GLU A 23 5.37 16.32 8.06
N ALA A 24 6.64 15.97 7.77
CA ALA A 24 6.99 15.19 6.59
C ALA A 24 6.29 13.80 6.57
N LEU A 25 6.18 13.16 7.73
CA LEU A 25 5.47 11.90 7.88
C LEU A 25 3.96 12.05 7.66
N ALA A 26 3.37 13.16 8.12
CA ALA A 26 1.96 13.49 7.85
C ALA A 26 1.74 13.70 6.36
N GLU A 27 2.56 14.50 5.68
CA GLU A 27 2.47 14.71 4.22
C GLU A 27 2.61 13.39 3.43
N HIS A 28 3.53 12.52 3.85
CA HIS A 28 3.69 11.20 3.25
C HIS A 28 2.43 10.35 3.42
N LYS A 29 1.89 10.30 4.65
CA LYS A 29 0.66 9.55 4.95
C LYS A 29 -0.56 10.13 4.29
N GLU A 30 -0.67 11.44 4.12
CA GLU A 30 -1.74 12.10 3.39
C GLU A 30 -1.63 11.80 1.88
N ARG A 31 -0.43 11.75 1.33
CA ARG A 31 -0.19 11.32 -0.06
C ARG A 31 -0.55 9.85 -0.25
N GLU A 32 -0.12 8.98 0.67
CA GLU A 32 -0.50 7.56 0.68
C GLU A 32 -2.01 7.37 0.86
N ALA A 33 -2.65 8.14 1.74
CA ALA A 33 -4.09 8.08 1.96
C ALA A 33 -4.86 8.56 0.72
N ARG A 34 -4.39 9.61 0.03
CA ARG A 34 -4.96 10.04 -1.25
C ARG A 34 -4.78 9.00 -2.35
N LEU A 35 -3.61 8.37 -2.44
CA LEU A 35 -3.36 7.26 -3.37
C LEU A 35 -4.22 6.04 -3.02
N LYS A 36 -4.44 5.78 -1.73
CA LYS A 36 -5.29 4.70 -1.22
C LYS A 36 -6.77 4.99 -1.42
N GLU A 37 -7.22 6.23 -1.31
CA GLU A 37 -8.60 6.65 -1.60
C GLU A 37 -8.86 6.64 -3.12
N GLU A 38 -7.89 7.04 -3.95
CA GLU A 38 -7.93 6.82 -5.41
C GLU A 38 -7.88 5.31 -5.78
N ALA A 39 -7.30 4.47 -4.92
CA ALA A 39 -7.28 3.01 -5.03
C ALA A 39 -8.42 2.30 -4.26
N ASP A 40 -9.30 3.01 -3.54
CA ASP A 40 -10.47 2.40 -2.87
C ASP A 40 -11.66 2.36 -3.84
N ASP A 41 -11.68 3.23 -4.86
CA ASP A 41 -12.58 3.11 -6.02
C ASP A 41 -12.12 1.99 -6.99
N ALA A 42 -10.85 1.59 -6.91
CA ALA A 42 -10.31 0.43 -7.60
C ALA A 42 -9.24 -0.25 -6.73
N ASN A 43 -9.68 -1.16 -5.85
CA ASN A 43 -8.90 -1.96 -4.88
C ASN A 43 -7.55 -2.50 -5.41
N VAL A 44 -6.55 -1.63 -5.45
CA VAL A 44 -5.26 -1.81 -6.11
C VAL A 44 -4.16 -1.78 -5.05
N GLU A 45 -3.66 -2.96 -4.67
CA GLU A 45 -2.45 -3.07 -3.84
C GLU A 45 -1.20 -2.87 -4.71
N GLU A 46 -0.28 -2.05 -4.18
CA GLU A 46 1.06 -1.79 -4.70
C GLU A 46 1.80 -3.10 -5.02
N CYS A 47 2.43 -3.12 -6.20
CA CYS A 47 3.07 -4.25 -6.83
C CYS A 47 4.07 -4.97 -5.89
N PRO A 48 3.80 -6.19 -5.41
CA PRO A 48 4.85 -6.99 -4.79
C PRO A 48 5.88 -7.36 -5.87
N ASP A 49 7.15 -7.11 -5.56
CA ASP A 49 8.37 -7.40 -6.32
C ASP A 49 8.50 -8.86 -6.88
N SER A 50 7.51 -9.73 -6.63
CA SER A 50 7.40 -11.10 -7.16
C SER A 50 6.35 -11.20 -8.27
N LEU A 51 6.54 -10.44 -9.35
CA LEU A 51 5.76 -10.62 -10.57
C LEU A 51 6.25 -11.88 -11.32
N PRO A 52 5.35 -12.79 -11.71
CA PRO A 52 5.73 -13.89 -12.59
C PRO A 52 6.09 -13.37 -13.99
N ASP A 53 7.00 -14.04 -14.70
CA ASP A 53 7.54 -13.65 -16.03
C ASP A 53 6.47 -13.33 -17.10
N ASP A 54 5.27 -13.88 -16.93
CA ASP A 54 4.12 -13.74 -17.83
C ASP A 54 3.27 -12.49 -17.54
N VAL A 55 3.61 -11.72 -16.50
CA VAL A 55 2.90 -10.51 -16.07
C VAL A 55 3.86 -9.31 -16.18
N PRO A 56 3.48 -8.23 -16.88
CA PRO A 56 4.37 -7.09 -17.05
C PRO A 56 4.59 -6.35 -15.73
N ALA A 57 5.76 -5.72 -15.59
CA ALA A 57 6.15 -4.88 -14.43
C ALA A 57 5.12 -3.81 -14.05
N LYS A 58 4.31 -3.36 -15.01
CA LYS A 58 3.23 -2.37 -14.84
C LYS A 58 1.89 -2.98 -14.42
N ALA A 59 1.84 -4.26 -14.06
CA ALA A 59 0.63 -4.90 -13.61
C ALA A 59 0.30 -4.52 -12.18
N THR A 60 -0.99 -4.57 -11.89
CA THR A 60 -1.58 -4.08 -10.65
C THR A 60 -2.39 -5.21 -10.02
N ILE A 61 -2.34 -5.39 -8.69
CA ILE A 61 -3.15 -6.42 -8.04
C ILE A 61 -4.54 -5.88 -7.74
N THR A 62 -5.57 -6.52 -8.29
CA THR A 62 -6.96 -6.37 -7.86
C THR A 62 -7.33 -7.48 -6.90
N ILE A 63 -7.83 -7.12 -5.71
CA ILE A 63 -8.31 -8.10 -4.73
C ILE A 63 -9.84 -8.21 -4.85
N LYS A 64 -10.36 -9.43 -4.94
CA LYS A 64 -11.81 -9.71 -4.88
C LYS A 64 -12.08 -10.49 -3.60
N GLU A 65 -12.90 -9.93 -2.72
CA GLU A 65 -13.34 -10.61 -1.50
C GLU A 65 -14.71 -11.26 -1.75
N ILE A 66 -14.78 -12.59 -1.62
CA ILE A 66 -16.00 -13.37 -1.85
C ILE A 66 -16.05 -14.46 -0.76
N ASN A 67 -17.12 -14.50 0.05
CA ASN A 67 -17.28 -15.44 1.17
C ASN A 67 -16.11 -15.44 2.18
N ASP A 68 -15.60 -14.27 2.58
CA ASP A 68 -14.42 -14.15 3.47
C ASP A 68 -13.10 -14.65 2.85
N ASN A 69 -13.13 -15.15 1.61
CA ASN A 69 -11.93 -15.50 0.83
C ASN A 69 -11.46 -14.33 -0.02
N ARG A 70 -10.16 -14.02 0.07
CA ARG A 70 -9.50 -13.01 -0.77
C ARG A 70 -8.87 -13.65 -1.99
N TYR A 71 -9.32 -13.23 -3.16
CA TYR A 71 -8.80 -13.68 -4.46
C TYR A 71 -7.96 -12.56 -5.08
N TYR A 72 -6.71 -12.85 -5.36
CA TYR A 72 -5.76 -11.89 -5.92
C TYR A 72 -5.65 -12.07 -7.43
N TYR A 73 -5.88 -11.00 -8.18
CA TYR A 73 -5.76 -10.96 -9.63
C TYR A 73 -4.72 -9.93 -10.03
N TRP A 74 -3.76 -10.32 -10.85
CA TRP A 74 -2.93 -9.37 -11.59
C TRP A 74 -3.74 -8.82 -12.75
N GLN A 75 -3.84 -7.51 -12.86
CA GLN A 75 -4.50 -6.81 -13.95
C GLN A 75 -3.53 -5.83 -14.59
N TRP A 76 -3.45 -5.84 -15.92
CA TRP A 76 -2.63 -4.89 -16.65
C TRP A 76 -3.29 -4.50 -17.96
N ARG A 77 -2.91 -3.34 -18.49
CA ARG A 77 -3.30 -2.91 -19.84
C ARG A 77 -2.25 -3.30 -20.86
N ASP A 78 -2.70 -4.04 -21.86
CA ASP A 78 -1.93 -4.39 -23.05
C ASP A 78 -2.55 -3.68 -24.25
N GLY A 79 -2.00 -2.51 -24.58
CA GLY A 79 -2.60 -1.59 -25.56
C GLY A 79 -3.99 -1.13 -25.12
N ASP A 80 -5.01 -1.50 -25.90
CA ASP A 80 -6.42 -1.19 -25.65
C ASP A 80 -7.16 -2.28 -24.84
N THR A 81 -6.52 -3.45 -24.65
CA THR A 81 -7.15 -4.60 -23.98
C THR A 81 -6.70 -4.70 -22.52
N VAL A 82 -7.66 -4.82 -21.61
CA VAL A 82 -7.39 -5.16 -20.21
C VAL A 82 -7.17 -6.67 -20.10
N ARG A 83 -5.99 -7.08 -19.63
CA ARG A 83 -5.65 -8.48 -19.33
C ARG A 83 -5.70 -8.70 -17.82
N SER A 84 -6.16 -9.87 -17.42
CA SER A 84 -6.15 -10.29 -16.02
C SER A 84 -5.61 -11.71 -15.91
N LYS A 85 -4.81 -11.95 -14.87
CA LYS A 85 -4.26 -13.26 -14.52
C LYS A 85 -4.49 -13.54 -13.06
N TYR A 86 -5.00 -14.74 -12.77
CA TYR A 86 -5.17 -15.19 -11.41
C TYR A 86 -3.81 -15.43 -10.76
N LYS A 87 -3.52 -14.75 -9.63
CA LYS A 87 -2.26 -14.90 -8.88
C LYS A 87 -2.22 -16.20 -8.07
N GLY A 88 -3.38 -16.84 -7.87
CA GLY A 88 -3.51 -17.97 -6.96
C GLY A 88 -4.06 -17.53 -5.60
N PRO A 89 -4.72 -18.44 -4.86
CA PRO A 89 -5.01 -18.17 -3.47
C PRO A 89 -3.68 -18.17 -2.71
N VAL A 90 -3.41 -17.14 -1.90
CA VAL A 90 -2.49 -17.33 -0.76
C VAL A 90 -3.25 -18.25 0.17
N ASN A 91 -2.92 -19.54 0.13
CA ASN A 91 -3.46 -20.52 1.05
C ASN A 91 -3.14 -20.04 2.48
N PRO A 92 -4.14 -19.77 3.33
CA PRO A 92 -3.91 -19.64 4.76
C PRO A 92 -4.05 -21.06 5.35
N ASP A 93 -2.96 -21.83 5.33
CA ASP A 93 -2.63 -22.94 6.26
C ASP A 93 -1.48 -23.78 5.66
N ASP A 94 -0.30 -23.69 6.27
CA ASP A 94 0.24 -24.76 7.13
C ASP A 94 0.95 -24.10 8.34
#